data_AF-A0A8T6UBJ6-F1
#
_entry.id   AF-A0A8T6UBJ6-F1
#
_cell.length_a   1.000
_cell.length_b   1.000
_cell.length_c   1.000
_cell.angle_alpha   90.00
_cell.angle_beta   90.00
_cell.angle_gamma   90.00
#
_symmetry.space_group_name_H-M   'P 1'
#
loop_
_entity.id
_entity.type
_entity.pdbx_description
1 polymer ?
#
loop_
_entity_poly.entity_id
_entity_poly.type
_entity_poly.pdbx_seq_one_letter_code
_entity_poly.pdbx_strand_id
1 'polypeptide(L)'
;MTLAEKQASEIVPERQFKGTLSRETLSRKALSPKDYEWYAKITEEDKQFSLKLAEILNFTDGKRNLQQIINAVTAEYTPTDTKRILKILRQLEKQKLVILKIS
;
A
#
# COMPACT_ATOMS: atom_id res chain seq x y z
N MET A 1 7.63 2.52 18.57
CA MET A 1 6.75 1.93 17.55
C MET A 1 5.37 2.56 17.66
N THR A 2 4.83 3.12 16.58
CA THR A 2 3.49 3.71 16.53
C THR A 2 2.41 2.62 16.45
N LEU A 3 1.15 2.97 16.72
CA LEU A 3 0.03 2.03 16.55
C LEU A 3 -0.09 1.49 15.11
N ALA A 4 0.25 2.32 14.11
CA ALA A 4 0.22 1.92 12.71
C ALA A 4 1.33 0.92 12.37
N GLU A 5 2.53 1.12 12.91
CA GLU A 5 3.64 0.18 12.76
C GLU A 5 3.35 -1.15 13.46
N LYS A 6 2.73 -1.10 14.65
CA LYS A 6 2.23 -2.31 15.33
C LYS A 6 1.28 -3.10 14.43
N GLN A 7 0.25 -2.42 13.90
CA GLN A 7 -0.73 -3.04 13.04
C GLN A 7 -0.09 -3.59 11.74
N ALA A 8 0.90 -2.87 11.18
CA ALA A 8 1.61 -3.33 9.98
C ALA A 8 2.47 -4.58 10.25
N SER A 9 3.00 -4.75 11.47
CA SER A 9 3.77 -5.94 11.83
C SER A 9 2.92 -7.21 11.96
N GLU A 10 1.62 -7.06 12.21
CA GLU A 10 0.63 -8.13 12.37
C GLU A 10 -0.06 -8.51 11.04
N ILE A 11 0.18 -7.76 9.96
CA ILE A 11 -0.51 -7.95 8.67
C ILE A 11 0.44 -8.56 7.65
N VAL A 12 0.04 -9.68 7.05
CA VAL A 12 0.69 -10.29 5.89
C VAL A 12 -0.20 -10.07 4.66
N PRO A 13 0.13 -9.09 3.78
CA PRO A 13 -0.68 -8.78 2.62
C PRO A 13 -0.38 -9.71 1.43
N GLU A 14 -1.43 -10.11 0.71
CA GLU A 14 -1.33 -10.97 -0.47
C GLU A 14 -2.21 -10.46 -1.63
N ARG A 15 -1.63 -10.30 -2.83
CA ARG A 15 -2.39 -9.94 -4.04
C ARG A 15 -3.32 -11.06 -4.48
N GLN A 16 -4.50 -10.68 -4.95
CA GLN A 16 -5.51 -11.59 -5.50
C GLN A 16 -5.58 -11.56 -7.04
N PHE A 17 -4.58 -10.94 -7.68
CA PHE A 17 -4.49 -10.84 -9.13
C PHE A 17 -3.07 -11.16 -9.60
N LYS A 18 -2.96 -11.64 -10.84
CA LYS A 18 -1.69 -11.82 -11.54
C LYS A 18 -1.46 -10.63 -12.48
N GLY A 19 -0.24 -10.11 -12.52
CA GLY A 19 0.14 -8.97 -13.37
C GLY A 19 0.25 -7.65 -12.61
N THR A 20 0.36 -6.55 -13.37
CA THR A 20 0.52 -5.20 -12.81
C THR A 20 -0.84 -4.57 -12.51
N LEU A 21 -0.90 -3.80 -11.43
CA LEU A 21 -2.06 -2.97 -11.16
C LEU A 21 -1.86 -1.63 -11.87
N SER A 22 -2.69 -1.34 -12.87
CA SER A 22 -2.58 -0.05 -13.58
C SER A 22 -2.83 1.11 -12.61
N ARG A 23 -2.18 2.25 -12.87
CA ARG A 23 -2.41 3.48 -12.08
C ARG A 23 -3.87 3.92 -12.13
N GLU A 24 -4.57 3.67 -13.23
CA GLU A 24 -6.00 3.92 -13.38
C GLU A 24 -6.83 3.04 -12.45
N THR A 25 -6.55 1.74 -12.39
CA THR A 25 -7.23 0.80 -11.49
C THR A 25 -7.01 1.19 -10.04
N LEU A 26 -5.75 1.47 -9.67
CA LEU A 26 -5.37 1.90 -8.34
C LEU A 26 -6.07 3.19 -7.92
N SER A 27 -6.13 4.20 -8.80
CA SER A 27 -6.55 5.55 -8.42
C SER A 27 -8.03 5.85 -8.69
N ARG A 28 -8.60 5.39 -9.81
CA ARG A 28 -9.98 5.75 -10.22
C ARG A 28 -11.00 4.65 -10.01
N LYS A 29 -10.59 3.38 -9.97
CA LYS A 29 -11.51 2.24 -9.79
C LYS A 29 -11.54 1.75 -8.35
N ALA A 30 -10.39 1.77 -7.66
CA ALA A 30 -10.31 1.24 -6.31
C ALA A 30 -10.57 2.27 -5.20
N LEU A 31 -10.38 3.56 -5.48
CA LEU A 31 -10.60 4.63 -4.50
C LEU A 31 -11.95 5.32 -4.72
N SER A 32 -12.59 5.73 -3.62
CA SER A 32 -13.70 6.68 -3.68
C SER A 32 -13.22 8.04 -4.20
N PRO A 33 -14.09 8.93 -4.71
CA PRO A 33 -13.68 10.26 -5.15
C PRO A 33 -12.88 11.05 -4.10
N LYS A 34 -13.31 11.00 -2.83
CA LYS A 34 -12.62 11.63 -1.70
C LYS A 34 -11.24 11.01 -1.43
N ASP A 35 -11.12 9.69 -1.54
CA ASP A 35 -9.84 9.00 -1.37
C ASP A 35 -8.90 9.23 -2.55
N TYR A 36 -9.44 9.42 -3.76
CA TYR A 36 -8.66 9.81 -4.93
C TYR A 36 -8.06 11.21 -4.77
N GLU A 37 -8.83 12.20 -4.31
CA GLU A 37 -8.31 13.54 -4.03
C GLU A 37 -7.21 13.51 -2.97
N TRP A 38 -7.41 12.72 -1.90
CA TRP A 38 -6.38 12.50 -0.88
C TRP A 38 -5.11 11.85 -1.47
N TYR A 39 -5.27 10.84 -2.33
CA TYR A 39 -4.15 10.19 -3.01
C TYR A 39 -3.41 11.16 -3.94
N ALA A 40 -4.13 11.98 -4.70
CA ALA A 40 -3.56 12.98 -5.59
C ALA A 40 -2.67 13.97 -4.83
N LYS A 41 -3.16 14.49 -3.70
CA LYS A 41 -2.37 15.39 -2.81
C LYS A 41 -1.10 14.72 -2.30
N ILE A 42 -1.18 13.45 -1.88
CA ILE A 42 0.01 12.71 -1.44
C ILE A 42 1.03 12.57 -2.57
N THR A 43 0.59 12.25 -3.79
CA THR A 43 1.51 12.12 -4.92
C THR A 43 2.12 13.43 -5.38
N GLU A 44 1.49 14.56 -5.05
CA GLU A 44 2.03 15.91 -5.28
C GLU A 44 3.07 16.28 -4.21
N GLU A 45 2.79 15.98 -2.94
CA GLU A 45 3.72 16.18 -1.81
C GLU A 45 4.95 15.26 -1.92
N ASP A 46 4.73 14.00 -2.28
CA ASP A 46 5.74 12.96 -2.37
C ASP A 46 5.79 12.41 -3.81
N LYS A 47 6.69 13.00 -4.61
CA LYS A 47 6.88 12.66 -6.02
C LYS A 47 7.28 11.20 -6.25
N GLN A 48 7.83 10.53 -5.24
CA GLN A 48 8.20 9.11 -5.30
C GLN A 48 7.10 8.18 -4.79
N PHE A 49 6.00 8.70 -4.25
CA PHE A 49 4.96 7.90 -3.62
C PHE A 49 4.38 6.83 -4.55
N SER A 50 4.14 7.17 -5.82
CA SER A 50 3.64 6.20 -6.80
C SER A 50 4.61 5.05 -7.06
N LEU A 51 5.92 5.31 -7.03
CA LEU A 51 6.95 4.27 -7.18
C LEU A 51 7.01 3.39 -5.92
N LYS A 52 7.07 4.01 -4.74
CA LYS A 52 7.06 3.30 -3.45
C LYS A 52 5.84 2.38 -3.32
N LEU A 53 4.66 2.88 -3.71
CA LEU A 53 3.44 2.08 -3.67
C LEU A 53 3.45 0.92 -4.66
N ALA A 54 4.01 1.11 -5.86
CA ALA A 54 4.17 0.02 -6.82
C ALA A 54 5.08 -1.10 -6.26
N GLU A 55 6.21 -0.73 -5.65
CA GLU A 55 7.11 -1.69 -5.01
C GLU A 55 6.48 -2.40 -3.82
N ILE A 56 5.75 -1.67 -2.97
CA ILE A 56 4.98 -2.26 -1.88
C ILE A 56 4.01 -3.32 -2.42
N LEU A 57 3.26 -3.01 -3.48
CA LEU A 57 2.36 -3.96 -4.13
C LEU A 57 3.08 -5.13 -4.80
N ASN A 58 4.30 -4.95 -5.28
CA ASN A 58 5.09 -6.06 -5.81
C ASN A 58 5.45 -7.06 -4.69
N PHE A 59 5.79 -6.55 -3.51
CA PHE A 59 6.13 -7.35 -2.33
C PHE A 59 4.93 -7.91 -1.56
N THR A 60 3.67 -7.60 -1.91
CA THR A 60 2.49 -8.22 -1.29
C THR A 60 2.22 -9.63 -1.84
N ASP A 61 3.18 -10.53 -1.61
CA ASP A 61 3.18 -11.92 -2.09
C ASP A 61 2.74 -12.94 -1.03
N GLY A 62 2.26 -12.47 0.13
CA GLY A 62 1.81 -13.31 1.24
C GLY A 62 2.94 -13.90 2.09
N LYS A 63 4.21 -13.49 1.92
CA LYS A 63 5.35 -14.04 2.70
C LYS A 63 5.86 -13.11 3.79
N ARG A 64 5.85 -11.80 3.56
CA ARG A 64 6.39 -10.78 4.48
C ARG A 64 5.25 -10.01 5.13
N ASN A 65 5.43 -9.60 6.39
CA ASN A 65 4.49 -8.66 7.00
C ASN A 65 4.67 -7.25 6.41
N LEU A 66 3.65 -6.41 6.54
CA LEU A 66 3.63 -5.08 5.93
C LEU A 66 4.76 -4.19 6.46
N GLN A 67 5.14 -4.32 7.74
CA GLN A 67 6.25 -3.55 8.29
C GLN A 67 7.58 -3.92 7.62
N GLN A 68 7.84 -5.21 7.38
CA GLN A 68 9.02 -5.68 6.65
C GLN A 68 9.03 -5.15 5.20
N ILE A 69 7.88 -5.13 4.54
CA ILE A 69 7.74 -4.61 3.17
C ILE A 69 8.04 -3.10 3.16
N ILE A 70 7.46 -2.32 4.07
CA ILE A 70 7.68 -0.87 4.16
C ILE A 70 9.15 -0.57 4.47
N ASN A 71 9.78 -1.34 5.36
CA ASN A 71 11.20 -1.17 5.68
C ASN A 71 12.09 -1.46 4.46
N ALA A 72 11.79 -2.50 3.68
CA ALA A 72 12.53 -2.81 2.45
C ALA A 72 12.44 -1.67 1.44
N VAL A 73 11.24 -1.16 1.18
CA VAL A 73 11.04 -0.03 0.25
C VAL A 73 11.65 1.27 0.80
N THR A 74 11.61 1.50 2.10
CA THR A 74 12.24 2.68 2.72
C THR A 74 13.77 2.61 2.72
N ALA A 75 14.37 1.43 2.54
CA ALA A 75 15.82 1.31 2.37
C ALA A 75 16.27 1.81 0.99
N GLU A 76 15.41 1.72 -0.03
CA GLU A 76 15.70 2.12 -1.42
C GLU A 76 15.18 3.52 -1.75
N TYR A 77 14.13 3.97 -1.07
CA TYR A 77 13.45 5.24 -1.32
C TYR A 77 13.34 6.07 -0.05
N THR A 78 12.87 7.31 -0.18
CA THR A 78 12.53 8.12 1.00
C THR A 78 11.47 7.44 1.88
N PRO A 79 11.51 7.62 3.21
CA PRO A 79 10.50 7.07 4.11
C PRO A 79 9.06 7.35 3.66
N THR A 80 8.17 6.42 3.94
CA THR A 80 6.73 6.55 3.68
C THR A 80 5.94 6.31 4.95
N ASP A 81 4.84 7.04 5.12
CA ASP A 81 3.98 6.90 6.29
C ASP A 81 3.16 5.60 6.23
N THR A 82 3.37 4.72 7.20
CA THR A 82 2.66 3.45 7.37
C THR A 82 1.14 3.61 7.38
N LYS A 83 0.61 4.72 7.94
CA LYS A 83 -0.84 4.99 7.92
C LYS A 83 -1.37 5.19 6.51
N ARG A 84 -0.60 5.88 5.65
CA ARG A 84 -0.97 6.10 4.23
C ARG A 84 -1.04 4.76 3.50
N ILE A 85 -0.04 3.89 3.73
CA ILE A 85 0.01 2.56 3.10
C ILE A 85 -1.13 1.65 3.59
N LEU A 86 -1.37 1.60 4.90
CA LEU A 86 -2.49 0.85 5.47
C LEU A 86 -3.84 1.30 4.93
N LYS A 87 -4.05 2.62 4.79
CA LYS A 87 -5.27 3.17 4.22
C LYS A 87 -5.48 2.65 2.79
N ILE A 88 -4.45 2.68 1.95
CA ILE A 88 -4.54 2.22 0.56
C ILE A 88 -4.81 0.72 0.49
N LEU A 89 -4.05 -0.10 1.22
CA LEU A 89 -4.23 -1.55 1.21
C LEU A 89 -5.63 -1.98 1.68
N ARG A 90 -6.23 -1.28 2.65
CA ARG A 90 -7.63 -1.50 3.05
C ARG A 90 -8.63 -1.15 1.95
N GLN A 91 -8.36 -0.12 1.14
CA GLN A 91 -9.22 0.17 -0.01
C GLN A 91 -9.08 -0.92 -1.08
N LEU A 92 -7.86 -1.39 -1.34
CA LEU A 92 -7.63 -2.51 -2.26
C LEU A 92 -8.26 -3.82 -1.77
N GLU A 93 -8.29 -4.04 -0.45
CA GLU A 93 -8.97 -5.18 0.17
C GLU A 93 -10.49 -5.14 -0.04
N LYS A 94 -11.12 -3.98 0.14
CA LYS A 94 -12.56 -3.81 -0.17
C LYS A 94 -12.90 -4.16 -1.62
N GLN A 95 -11.96 -3.95 -2.52
CA GLN A 95 -12.08 -4.24 -3.95
C GLN A 95 -11.65 -5.66 -4.32
N LYS A 96 -11.30 -6.49 -3.33
CA LYS A 96 -10.81 -7.87 -3.50
C LYS A 96 -9.54 -7.96 -4.37
N LEU A 97 -8.73 -6.90 -4.38
CA LEU A 97 -7.44 -6.87 -5.09
C LEU A 97 -6.28 -7.36 -4.22
N VAL A 98 -6.42 -7.20 -2.90
CA VAL A 98 -5.46 -7.64 -1.88
C VAL A 98 -6.25 -8.31 -0.75
N ILE A 99 -5.66 -9.27 -0.05
CA ILE A 99 -6.15 -9.79 1.23
C ILE A 99 -5.14 -9.43 2.32
N LEU A 100 -5.61 -8.95 3.47
CA LEU A 100 -4.77 -8.66 4.63
C LEU A 100 -4.95 -9.77 5.67
N LYS A 101 -4.02 -10.73 5.72
CA LYS A 101 -4.04 -11.81 6.71
C LYS A 101 -3.44 -11.29 8.02
N ILE A 102 -4.05 -11.64 9.15
CA ILE A 102 -3.48 -11.36 10.47
C ILE A 102 -2.58 -12.54 10.85
N SER A 103 -1.33 -12.24 11.22
CA SER A 103 -0.34 -13.20 11.72
C SER A 103 -0.32 -13.26 13.23
#